data_AF-A0A1C5CSF3-F1
#
_entry.id   AF-A0A1C5CSF3-F1
#
_cell.length_a   1.000
_cell.length_b   1.000
_cell.length_c   1.000
_cell.angle_alpha   90.00
_cell.angle_beta   90.00
_cell.angle_gamma   90.00
#
_symmetry.space_group_name_H-M   'P 1'
#
loop_
_entity.id
_entity.type
_entity.pdbx_description
1 polymer ?
#
loop_
_entity_poly.entity_id
_entity_poly.type
_entity_poly.pdbx_seq_one_letter_code
_entity_poly.pdbx_strand_id
1 'polypeptide(L)'
;MGHLYPGMLDVSTDMTLVSTQFGGHVEVLEFDDLRVRVAAVTDEEAAERVALARTVFTLDGSVDADDLAWAARVSVGLDRLVEDFELDSLAYYHRGLEGEIHERLGAGMILGASLLTARGIPMAGEYELRTSLAMLIADTIGAGGSFTELQALNFRDRVVEMGHDGPAHLAISAKDPLLRGLGVYHGKRGWGVSVEFDVKHGPVTTFGIGQEADGNFVFIASEGEVLPGPLLEIGNTTSRVDFGFDPGEWTDAWSSTGIGHHWTLCTGHRAKDLKAAADLLGIPFRTVTGPDEL
;
A
#
# COMPACT_ATOMS: atom_id res chain seq x y z
N MET A 1 -9.43 10.03 1.05
CA MET A 1 -9.05 11.35 1.61
C MET A 1 -8.22 12.15 0.62
N GLY A 2 -8.66 13.34 0.25
CA GLY A 2 -8.01 14.17 -0.77
C GLY A 2 -8.50 13.84 -2.19
N HIS A 3 -7.59 13.78 -3.16
CA HIS A 3 -7.97 13.68 -4.58
C HIS A 3 -7.12 12.66 -5.35
N LEU A 4 -7.60 12.23 -6.51
CA LEU A 4 -6.84 11.36 -7.43
C LEU A 4 -5.48 11.96 -7.79
N TYR A 5 -4.44 11.12 -7.91
CA TYR A 5 -3.16 11.54 -8.46
C TYR A 5 -3.37 12.06 -9.90
N PRO A 6 -2.96 13.31 -10.23
CA PRO A 6 -3.16 13.87 -11.57
C PRO A 6 -2.49 13.04 -12.67
N GLY A 7 -3.31 12.42 -13.53
CA GLY A 7 -2.86 11.64 -14.69
C GLY A 7 -2.94 10.12 -14.52
N MET A 8 -3.21 9.61 -13.31
CA MET A 8 -3.37 8.18 -13.06
C MET A 8 -4.83 7.78 -13.26
N LEU A 9 -5.22 7.57 -14.53
CA LEU A 9 -6.60 7.24 -14.87
C LEU A 9 -6.95 5.78 -14.61
N ASP A 10 -5.96 4.89 -14.61
CA ASP A 10 -6.13 3.46 -14.43
C ASP A 10 -6.51 3.08 -13.00
N VAL A 11 -6.27 3.96 -12.01
CA VAL A 11 -6.67 3.78 -10.59
C VAL A 11 -7.97 4.53 -10.24
N SER A 12 -8.45 5.41 -11.11
CA SER A 12 -9.68 6.16 -10.91
C SER A 12 -10.88 5.23 -10.78
N THR A 13 -11.54 5.26 -9.61
CA THR A 13 -12.66 4.37 -9.30
C THR A 13 -13.91 5.18 -8.95
N ASP A 14 -15.06 4.83 -9.55
CA ASP A 14 -16.35 5.35 -9.10
C ASP A 14 -16.67 4.74 -7.72
N MET A 15 -16.65 5.58 -6.69
CA MET A 15 -16.87 5.17 -5.30
C MET A 15 -18.23 4.49 -5.07
N THR A 16 -19.25 4.77 -5.91
CA THR A 16 -20.56 4.13 -5.77
C THR A 16 -20.52 2.64 -6.14
N LEU A 17 -19.53 2.21 -6.92
CA LEU A 17 -19.33 0.80 -7.28
C LEU A 17 -18.95 -0.04 -6.05
N VAL A 18 -18.23 0.54 -5.08
CA VAL A 18 -17.88 -0.16 -3.83
C VAL A 18 -19.14 -0.54 -3.07
N SER A 19 -20.00 0.45 -2.79
CA SER A 19 -21.25 0.21 -2.06
C SER A 19 -22.22 -0.72 -2.81
N THR A 20 -22.24 -0.69 -4.14
CA THR A 20 -23.16 -1.54 -4.92
C THR A 20 -22.66 -2.97 -5.11
N GLN A 21 -21.35 -3.21 -5.10
CA GLN A 21 -20.78 -4.54 -5.38
C GLN A 21 -20.22 -5.25 -4.14
N PHE A 22 -19.62 -4.52 -3.20
CA PHE A 22 -19.11 -5.08 -1.94
C PHE A 22 -20.00 -4.72 -0.74
N GLY A 23 -20.83 -3.68 -0.87
CA GLY A 23 -21.51 -3.08 0.27
C GLY A 23 -20.63 -2.04 0.97
N GLY A 24 -20.98 -1.73 2.22
CA GLY A 24 -20.27 -0.71 3.00
C GLY A 24 -20.54 0.73 2.57
N HIS A 25 -19.91 1.65 3.27
CA HIS A 25 -20.01 3.10 3.07
C HIS A 25 -18.66 3.66 2.62
N VAL A 26 -18.67 4.54 1.62
CA VAL A 26 -17.46 5.28 1.21
C VAL A 26 -17.65 6.74 1.58
N GLU A 27 -16.83 7.21 2.52
CA GLU A 27 -16.80 8.61 2.93
C GLU A 27 -15.72 9.40 2.17
N VAL A 28 -16.05 10.60 1.72
CA VAL A 28 -15.10 11.50 1.05
C VAL A 28 -14.52 12.46 2.08
N LEU A 29 -13.32 12.13 2.56
CA LEU A 29 -12.58 12.95 3.51
C LEU A 29 -11.64 13.93 2.82
N GLU A 30 -11.35 15.05 3.49
CA GLU A 30 -10.35 16.02 3.05
C GLU A 30 -9.12 16.01 3.96
N PHE A 31 -7.98 16.49 3.46
CA PHE A 31 -6.78 16.62 4.29
C PHE A 31 -6.97 17.62 5.45
N ASP A 32 -7.98 18.48 5.38
CA ASP A 32 -8.37 19.34 6.49
C ASP A 32 -8.91 18.57 7.69
N ASP A 33 -9.60 17.43 7.47
CA ASP A 33 -10.06 16.54 8.54
C ASP A 33 -8.87 16.00 9.32
N LEU A 34 -7.79 15.61 8.63
CA LEU A 34 -6.55 15.21 9.27
C LEU A 34 -5.83 16.40 9.92
N ARG A 35 -5.73 17.54 9.22
CA ARG A 35 -4.98 18.72 9.69
C ARG A 35 -5.44 19.18 11.07
N VAL A 36 -6.76 19.25 11.30
CA VAL A 36 -7.31 19.68 12.60
C VAL A 36 -6.90 18.72 13.72
N ARG A 37 -6.90 17.41 13.46
CA ARG A 37 -6.51 16.38 14.42
C ARG A 37 -5.02 16.42 14.74
N VAL A 38 -4.19 16.60 13.71
CA VAL A 38 -2.73 16.75 13.84
C VAL A 38 -2.38 18.01 14.63
N ALA A 39 -3.07 19.13 14.40
CA ALA A 39 -2.85 20.38 15.13
C ALA A 39 -3.18 20.26 16.64
N ALA A 40 -4.06 19.33 17.01
CA ALA A 40 -4.43 19.04 18.40
C ALA A 40 -3.51 17.99 19.07
N VAL A 41 -2.49 17.46 18.38
CA VAL A 41 -1.55 16.50 18.98
C VAL A 41 -0.59 17.23 19.90
N THR A 42 -0.49 16.76 21.14
CA THR A 42 0.42 17.32 22.15
C THR A 42 1.86 16.86 21.91
N ASP A 43 2.81 17.58 22.52
CA ASP A 43 4.23 17.22 22.43
C ASP A 43 4.52 15.85 23.09
N GLU A 44 3.78 15.51 24.15
CA GLU A 44 3.88 14.24 24.86
C GLU A 44 3.43 13.08 23.95
N GLU A 45 2.26 13.17 23.33
CA GLU A 45 1.77 12.15 22.39
C GLU A 45 2.70 11.95 21.19
N ALA A 46 3.26 13.05 20.66
CA ALA A 46 4.24 12.98 19.59
C ALA A 46 5.53 12.26 20.04
N ALA A 47 6.03 12.56 21.24
CA ALA A 47 7.21 11.92 21.80
C ALA A 47 7.00 10.43 22.07
N GLU A 48 5.84 10.04 22.58
CA GLU A 48 5.46 8.62 22.75
C GLU A 48 5.41 7.89 21.41
N ARG A 49 4.84 8.52 20.37
CA ARG A 49 4.81 7.94 19.03
C ARG A 49 6.21 7.79 18.42
N VAL A 50 7.12 8.73 18.66
CA VAL A 50 8.54 8.59 18.28
C VAL A 50 9.19 7.42 19.03
N ALA A 51 8.91 7.25 20.32
CA ALA A 51 9.44 6.14 21.10
C ALA A 51 8.93 4.78 20.58
N LEU A 52 7.65 4.71 20.19
CA LEU A 52 7.09 3.54 19.52
C LEU A 52 7.79 3.28 18.19
N ALA A 53 7.99 4.31 17.36
CA ALA A 53 8.67 4.16 16.08
C ALA A 53 10.09 3.59 16.24
N ARG A 54 10.84 4.02 17.27
CA ARG A 54 12.17 3.47 17.60
C ARG A 54 12.16 2.03 18.12
N THR A 55 11.00 1.56 18.56
CA THR A 55 10.81 0.17 19.01
C THR A 55 10.41 -0.74 17.86
N VAL A 56 9.60 -0.23 16.94
CA VAL A 56 9.07 -0.99 15.79
C VAL A 56 10.07 -1.02 14.63
N PHE A 57 10.83 0.06 14.43
CA PHE A 57 11.71 0.24 13.28
C PHE A 57 13.17 0.40 13.69
N THR A 58 14.05 -0.11 12.83
CA THR A 58 15.46 0.32 12.82
C THR A 58 15.53 1.68 12.13
N LEU A 59 16.22 2.66 12.72
CA LEU A 59 16.37 3.98 12.12
C LEU A 59 17.70 4.06 11.37
N ASP A 60 17.64 4.38 10.08
CA ASP A 60 18.81 4.72 9.29
C ASP A 60 19.43 6.05 9.77
N GLY A 61 20.75 6.21 9.58
CA GLY A 61 21.45 7.45 9.93
C GLY A 61 20.98 8.68 9.14
N SER A 62 20.25 8.50 8.04
CA SER A 62 19.66 9.58 7.25
C SER A 62 18.38 10.18 7.84
N VAL A 63 17.80 9.57 8.88
CA VAL A 63 16.55 10.06 9.49
C VAL A 63 16.79 11.38 10.22
N ASP A 64 16.16 12.43 9.71
CA ASP A 64 16.08 13.72 10.39
C ASP A 64 15.09 13.66 11.58
N ALA A 65 15.48 14.26 12.71
CA ALA A 65 14.71 14.19 13.94
C ALA A 65 13.40 14.99 13.88
N ASP A 66 13.41 16.13 13.18
CA ASP A 66 12.23 17.00 13.05
C ASP A 66 11.22 16.37 12.09
N ASP A 67 11.70 15.74 11.02
CA ASP A 67 10.83 14.99 10.10
C ASP A 67 10.23 13.75 10.77
N LEU A 68 10.98 13.03 11.60
CA LEU A 68 10.44 11.93 12.39
C LEU A 68 9.38 12.42 13.40
N ALA A 69 9.65 13.53 14.10
CA ALA A 69 8.70 14.12 15.04
C ALA A 69 7.42 14.59 14.33
N TRP A 70 7.54 15.12 13.12
CA TRP A 70 6.39 15.49 12.30
C TRP A 70 5.58 14.27 11.86
N ALA A 71 6.22 13.23 11.31
CA ALA A 71 5.55 11.99 10.94
C ALA A 71 4.86 11.33 12.14
N ALA A 72 5.44 11.44 13.34
CA ALA A 72 4.83 10.97 14.57
C ALA A 72 3.54 11.74 14.92
N ARG A 73 3.52 13.07 14.77
CA ARG A 73 2.29 13.87 14.94
C ARG A 73 1.21 13.49 13.94
N VAL A 74 1.59 13.32 12.67
CA VAL A 74 0.67 12.86 11.62
C VAL A 74 0.11 11.48 11.96
N SER A 75 0.96 10.57 12.44
CA SER A 75 0.55 9.24 12.87
C SER A 75 -0.45 9.25 14.02
N VAL A 76 -0.30 10.13 15.03
CA VAL A 76 -1.29 10.26 16.10
C VAL A 76 -2.60 10.87 15.58
N GLY A 77 -2.50 11.87 14.69
CA GLY A 77 -3.68 12.46 14.05
C GLY A 77 -4.46 11.45 13.20
N LEU A 78 -3.77 10.52 12.53
CA LEU A 78 -4.38 9.43 11.77
C LEU A 78 -5.13 8.44 12.66
N ASP A 79 -4.59 8.09 13.83
CA ASP A 79 -5.29 7.23 14.80
C ASP A 79 -6.63 7.85 15.20
N ARG A 80 -6.64 9.16 15.49
CA ARG A 80 -7.87 9.91 15.81
C ARG A 80 -8.84 10.00 14.62
N LEU A 81 -8.31 10.19 13.41
CA LEU A 81 -9.13 10.24 12.19
C LEU A 81 -9.86 8.92 11.96
N VAL A 82 -9.13 7.82 12.11
CA VAL A 82 -9.67 6.46 11.99
C VAL A 82 -10.74 6.19 13.05
N GLU A 83 -10.52 6.60 14.30
CA GLU A 83 -11.50 6.42 15.37
C GLU A 83 -12.77 7.27 15.14
N ASP A 84 -12.62 8.55 14.78
CA ASP A 84 -13.75 9.46 14.61
C ASP A 84 -14.66 9.10 13.42
N PHE A 85 -14.10 8.50 12.37
CA PHE A 85 -14.82 8.11 11.16
C PHE A 85 -15.04 6.59 11.03
N GLU A 86 -14.60 5.81 12.03
CA GLU A 86 -14.70 4.34 12.06
C GLU A 86 -14.16 3.68 10.78
N LEU A 87 -12.95 4.08 10.35
CA LEU A 87 -12.38 3.67 9.07
C LEU A 87 -11.79 2.26 9.09
N ASP A 88 -12.22 1.40 8.17
CA ASP A 88 -11.62 0.08 7.93
C ASP A 88 -10.48 0.12 6.90
N SER A 89 -10.47 1.09 5.98
CA SER A 89 -9.37 1.31 5.03
C SER A 89 -9.33 2.76 4.57
N LEU A 90 -8.20 3.21 4.01
CA LEU A 90 -8.05 4.59 3.53
C LEU A 90 -7.22 4.70 2.26
N ALA A 91 -7.85 5.08 1.15
CA ALA A 91 -7.15 5.61 -0.02
C ALA A 91 -6.90 7.11 0.16
N TYR A 92 -5.68 7.57 -0.06
CA TYR A 92 -5.33 8.99 0.12
C TYR A 92 -4.35 9.50 -0.92
N TYR A 93 -4.48 10.78 -1.26
CA TYR A 93 -3.43 11.52 -1.95
C TYR A 93 -3.65 13.03 -1.81
N HIS A 94 -2.54 13.73 -1.65
CA HIS A 94 -2.48 15.18 -1.73
C HIS A 94 -1.09 15.60 -2.21
N ARG A 95 -1.04 16.50 -3.20
CA ARG A 95 0.22 16.93 -3.80
C ARG A 95 0.90 18.06 -3.03
N GLY A 96 0.12 19.04 -2.55
CA GLY A 96 0.64 20.28 -1.94
C GLY A 96 1.60 21.08 -2.84
N LEU A 97 2.07 22.25 -2.38
CA LEU A 97 3.04 23.09 -3.10
C LEU A 97 3.96 23.91 -2.16
N GLU A 98 5.26 23.95 -2.46
CA GLU A 98 6.24 24.82 -1.78
C GLU A 98 6.44 24.54 -0.27
N GLY A 99 6.22 23.29 0.16
CA GLY A 99 6.43 22.84 1.53
C GLY A 99 5.36 23.33 2.51
N GLU A 100 4.21 23.75 2.00
CA GLU A 100 3.07 24.17 2.81
C GLU A 100 2.49 23.01 3.66
N ILE A 101 1.56 23.35 4.56
CA ILE A 101 1.08 22.43 5.59
C ILE A 101 0.44 21.15 5.02
N HIS A 102 -0.34 21.22 3.94
CA HIS A 102 -0.95 20.06 3.29
C HIS A 102 0.06 19.21 2.53
N GLU A 103 1.11 19.79 1.90
CA GLU A 103 2.28 19.06 1.39
C GLU A 103 2.96 18.29 2.52
N ARG A 104 3.22 18.96 3.66
CA ARG A 104 3.80 18.35 4.86
C ARG A 104 2.91 17.23 5.42
N LEU A 105 1.59 17.41 5.44
CA LEU A 105 0.64 16.38 5.89
C LEU A 105 0.69 15.16 4.96
N GLY A 106 0.56 15.36 3.65
CA GLY A 106 0.65 14.29 2.65
C GLY A 106 1.96 13.52 2.75
N ALA A 107 3.07 14.25 2.91
CA ALA A 107 4.40 13.67 3.06
C ALA A 107 4.60 12.90 4.37
N GLY A 108 3.89 13.28 5.44
CA GLY A 108 4.01 12.67 6.77
C GLY A 108 3.17 11.41 6.99
N MET A 109 2.41 10.96 5.98
CA MET A 109 1.47 9.85 6.11
C MET A 109 2.14 8.49 6.35
N ILE A 110 3.33 8.25 5.75
CA ILE A 110 3.91 6.90 5.58
C ILE A 110 4.06 6.14 6.92
N LEU A 111 4.59 6.79 7.96
CA LEU A 111 4.79 6.16 9.27
C LEU A 111 3.45 5.70 9.88
N GLY A 112 2.49 6.62 9.97
CA GLY A 112 1.18 6.31 10.57
C GLY A 112 0.39 5.32 9.75
N ALA A 113 0.42 5.47 8.43
CA ALA A 113 -0.26 4.59 7.51
C ALA A 113 0.30 3.16 7.54
N SER A 114 1.62 2.98 7.73
CA SER A 114 2.23 1.65 7.92
C SER A 114 1.87 1.03 9.27
N LEU A 115 1.85 1.83 10.35
CA LEU A 115 1.42 1.36 11.67
C LEU A 115 -0.07 0.95 11.69
N LEU A 116 -0.93 1.71 10.99
CA LEU A 116 -2.36 1.39 10.85
C LEU A 116 -2.59 0.16 9.97
N THR A 117 -1.87 0.05 8.84
CA THR A 117 -1.92 -1.13 7.99
C THR A 117 -1.54 -2.39 8.76
N ALA A 118 -0.49 -2.32 9.61
CA ALA A 118 -0.11 -3.44 10.47
C ALA A 118 -1.12 -3.79 11.57
N ARG A 119 -2.08 -2.90 11.86
CA ARG A 119 -3.22 -3.13 12.78
C ARG A 119 -4.51 -3.55 12.05
N GLY A 120 -4.43 -3.83 10.75
CA GLY A 120 -5.57 -4.27 9.95
C GLY A 120 -6.41 -3.13 9.35
N ILE A 121 -5.88 -1.90 9.32
CA ILE A 121 -6.53 -0.74 8.71
C ILE A 121 -5.65 -0.27 7.55
N PRO A 122 -5.72 -0.96 6.40
CA PRO A 122 -4.84 -0.69 5.28
C PRO A 122 -5.06 0.70 4.71
N MET A 123 -3.96 1.35 4.37
CA MET A 123 -3.97 2.62 3.69
C MET A 123 -3.27 2.46 2.34
N ALA A 124 -3.77 3.12 1.30
CA ALA A 124 -3.17 3.10 -0.04
C ALA A 124 -2.90 4.54 -0.49
N GLY A 125 -1.71 4.76 -1.06
CA GLY A 125 -1.35 6.04 -1.65
C GLY A 125 -2.13 6.32 -2.93
N GLU A 126 -1.86 7.49 -3.52
CA GLU A 126 -2.29 7.84 -4.89
C GLU A 126 -3.81 7.82 -5.12
N TYR A 127 -4.56 7.88 -4.01
CA TYR A 127 -6.01 7.75 -3.96
C TYR A 127 -6.52 6.41 -4.50
N GLU A 128 -5.73 5.34 -4.32
CA GLU A 128 -6.05 4.04 -4.89
C GLU A 128 -7.08 3.24 -4.06
N LEU A 129 -8.37 3.42 -4.38
CA LEU A 129 -9.49 2.82 -3.65
C LEU A 129 -9.58 1.30 -3.84
N ARG A 130 -9.35 0.78 -5.05
CA ARG A 130 -9.48 -0.67 -5.29
C ARG A 130 -8.38 -1.44 -4.55
N THR A 131 -7.18 -0.91 -4.50
CA THR A 131 -6.06 -1.53 -3.81
C THR A 131 -6.19 -1.43 -2.30
N SER A 132 -6.71 -0.33 -1.73
CA SER A 132 -6.97 -0.28 -0.28
C SER A 132 -7.97 -1.37 0.16
N LEU A 133 -8.97 -1.65 -0.67
CA LEU A 133 -9.93 -2.74 -0.45
C LEU A 133 -9.28 -4.12 -0.65
N ALA A 134 -8.43 -4.29 -1.66
CA ALA A 134 -7.69 -5.53 -1.88
C ALA A 134 -6.81 -5.88 -0.67
N MET A 135 -6.12 -4.87 -0.12
CA MET A 135 -5.34 -5.02 1.13
C MET A 135 -6.23 -5.42 2.30
N LEU A 136 -7.42 -4.82 2.45
CA LEU A 136 -8.36 -5.13 3.55
C LEU A 136 -8.86 -6.57 3.47
N ILE A 137 -9.24 -7.01 2.27
CA ILE A 137 -9.67 -8.39 2.01
C ILE A 137 -8.53 -9.36 2.35
N ALA A 138 -7.31 -9.06 1.91
CA ALA A 138 -6.16 -9.92 2.14
C ALA A 138 -5.78 -10.01 3.63
N ASP A 139 -5.84 -8.90 4.36
CA ASP A 139 -5.62 -8.89 5.82
C ASP A 139 -6.73 -9.68 6.54
N THR A 140 -8.00 -9.50 6.13
CA THR A 140 -9.16 -10.19 6.71
C THR A 140 -9.06 -11.71 6.61
N ILE A 141 -8.50 -12.24 5.51
CA ILE A 141 -8.27 -13.69 5.35
C ILE A 141 -6.96 -14.17 6.01
N GLY A 142 -6.24 -13.28 6.71
CA GLY A 142 -5.02 -13.59 7.46
C GLY A 142 -3.76 -13.71 6.60
N ALA A 143 -3.77 -13.16 5.39
CA ALA A 143 -2.61 -13.17 4.49
C ALA A 143 -1.72 -11.91 4.62
N GLY A 144 -2.19 -10.92 5.39
CA GLY A 144 -1.68 -9.55 5.39
C GLY A 144 -1.97 -8.88 4.05
N GLY A 145 -1.12 -7.95 3.62
CA GLY A 145 -1.27 -7.34 2.30
C GLY A 145 -0.55 -6.02 2.23
N SER A 146 0.59 -5.99 1.53
CA SER A 146 1.35 -4.75 1.36
C SER A 146 1.04 -4.12 0.01
N PHE A 147 0.81 -2.80 0.01
CA PHE A 147 0.71 -1.99 -1.19
C PHE A 147 1.99 -2.11 -2.02
N THR A 148 1.83 -2.32 -3.34
CA THR A 148 2.96 -2.52 -4.25
C THR A 148 2.58 -2.19 -5.70
N GLU A 149 3.60 -1.99 -6.52
CA GLU A 149 3.52 -1.86 -7.98
C GLU A 149 4.75 -2.51 -8.64
N LEU A 150 4.84 -2.48 -9.98
CA LEU A 150 6.08 -2.81 -10.69
C LEU A 150 7.18 -1.80 -10.35
N GLN A 151 8.32 -2.30 -9.86
CA GLN A 151 9.51 -1.49 -9.66
C GLN A 151 10.56 -1.73 -10.74
N ALA A 152 10.84 -3.01 -11.07
CA ALA A 152 11.78 -3.38 -12.11
C ALA A 152 11.57 -4.83 -12.59
N LEU A 153 12.10 -5.15 -13.78
CA LEU A 153 12.18 -6.52 -14.29
C LEU A 153 13.64 -6.97 -14.33
N ASN A 154 13.94 -8.06 -13.64
CA ASN A 154 15.26 -8.66 -13.63
C ASN A 154 15.24 -9.99 -14.38
N PHE A 155 15.51 -9.93 -15.69
CA PHE A 155 15.54 -11.09 -16.57
C PHE A 155 16.67 -12.09 -16.27
N ARG A 156 17.74 -11.67 -15.58
CA ARG A 156 18.85 -12.57 -15.23
C ARG A 156 18.50 -13.47 -14.07
N ASP A 157 17.94 -12.88 -13.03
CA ASP A 157 17.52 -13.60 -11.83
C ASP A 157 16.09 -14.14 -11.95
N ARG A 158 15.41 -13.83 -13.07
CA ARG A 158 14.02 -14.22 -13.39
C ARG A 158 13.01 -13.77 -12.33
N VAL A 159 13.15 -12.54 -11.85
CA VAL A 159 12.23 -11.96 -10.88
C VAL A 159 11.60 -10.68 -11.40
N VAL A 160 10.37 -10.46 -10.97
CA VAL A 160 9.70 -9.16 -11.01
C VAL A 160 9.96 -8.50 -9.66
N GLU A 161 10.63 -7.36 -9.68
CA GLU A 161 10.81 -6.55 -8.48
C GLU A 161 9.59 -5.67 -8.31
N MET A 162 8.92 -5.79 -7.17
CA MET A 162 7.72 -5.04 -6.86
C MET A 162 7.83 -4.38 -5.49
N GLY A 163 7.41 -3.13 -5.42
CA GLY A 163 7.60 -2.25 -4.27
C GLY A 163 6.77 -0.99 -4.39
N HIS A 164 6.69 -0.18 -3.35
CA HIS A 164 6.12 1.17 -3.40
C HIS A 164 6.70 2.05 -2.27
N ASP A 165 6.70 3.38 -2.46
CA ASP A 165 7.13 4.39 -1.48
C ASP A 165 6.08 4.69 -0.37
N GLY A 166 5.20 3.71 -0.12
CA GLY A 166 3.92 3.88 0.55
C GLY A 166 3.79 3.08 1.86
N PRO A 167 2.60 3.13 2.47
CA PRO A 167 2.29 2.31 3.64
C PRO A 167 2.50 0.84 3.37
N ALA A 168 3.12 0.19 4.33
CA ALA A 168 3.60 -1.16 4.16
C ALA A 168 3.16 -2.04 5.33
N HIS A 169 2.84 -3.29 5.03
CA HIS A 169 2.26 -4.20 6.01
C HIS A 169 3.34 -4.86 6.89
N LEU A 170 3.69 -4.20 8.00
CA LEU A 170 4.86 -4.58 8.83
C LEU A 170 4.84 -6.04 9.31
N ALA A 171 3.65 -6.62 9.56
CA ALA A 171 3.52 -8.01 10.03
C ALA A 171 4.03 -9.08 9.04
N ILE A 172 4.16 -8.72 7.76
CA ILE A 172 4.66 -9.62 6.71
C ILE A 172 6.09 -9.30 6.28
N SER A 173 6.80 -8.41 7.00
CA SER A 173 8.20 -8.09 6.74
C SER A 173 9.12 -9.30 7.01
N ALA A 174 10.13 -9.51 6.17
CA ALA A 174 11.16 -10.54 6.34
C ALA A 174 12.18 -10.19 7.44
N LYS A 175 12.38 -8.90 7.70
CA LYS A 175 13.33 -8.35 8.67
C LYS A 175 12.70 -7.24 9.49
N ASP A 176 13.43 -6.72 10.47
CA ASP A 176 13.03 -5.50 11.17
C ASP A 176 12.88 -4.37 10.14
N PRO A 177 11.71 -3.73 10.03
CA PRO A 177 11.48 -2.69 9.05
C PRO A 177 12.38 -1.48 9.34
N LEU A 178 12.93 -0.87 8.28
CA LEU A 178 13.82 0.28 8.37
C LEU A 178 13.01 1.56 8.16
N LEU A 179 13.27 2.60 8.95
CA LEU A 179 12.90 3.97 8.62
C LEU A 179 14.11 4.68 7.99
N ARG A 180 13.92 5.15 6.76
CA ARG A 180 14.93 5.92 6.01
C ARG A 180 14.46 7.36 5.84
N GLY A 181 15.32 8.33 6.11
CA GLY A 181 15.08 9.72 5.76
C GLY A 181 15.37 9.96 4.28
N LEU A 182 14.42 10.58 3.58
CA LEU A 182 14.49 10.94 2.16
C LEU A 182 14.32 12.45 2.01
N GLY A 183 15.33 13.12 1.43
CA GLY A 183 15.28 14.56 1.14
C GLY A 183 14.32 14.94 0.00
N VAL A 184 13.89 13.96 -0.79
CA VAL A 184 12.82 14.05 -1.77
C VAL A 184 12.23 12.66 -1.96
N TYR A 185 10.91 12.55 -2.08
CA TYR A 185 10.26 11.27 -2.41
C TYR A 185 10.36 10.90 -3.89
N HIS A 186 10.22 9.61 -4.18
CA HIS A 186 10.30 9.07 -5.53
C HIS A 186 8.92 9.16 -6.20
N GLY A 187 8.79 9.99 -7.24
CA GLY A 187 7.53 10.07 -8.00
C GLY A 187 6.40 10.89 -7.36
N LYS A 188 6.57 11.38 -6.12
CA LYS A 188 5.63 12.30 -5.46
C LYS A 188 6.32 13.50 -4.80
N ARG A 189 5.52 14.50 -4.43
CA ARG A 189 6.00 15.70 -3.72
C ARG A 189 6.21 15.42 -2.23
N GLY A 190 7.07 16.22 -1.61
CA GLY A 190 7.42 16.11 -0.21
C GLY A 190 8.73 15.38 0.07
N TRP A 191 9.01 15.27 1.36
CA TRP A 191 10.21 14.68 1.95
C TRP A 191 9.88 14.21 3.38
N GLY A 192 10.78 13.43 3.97
CA GLY A 192 10.65 12.97 5.35
C GLY A 192 11.05 11.52 5.51
N VAL A 193 10.40 10.81 6.44
CA VAL A 193 10.69 9.40 6.70
C VAL A 193 9.85 8.49 5.82
N SER A 194 10.50 7.46 5.29
CA SER A 194 9.86 6.38 4.54
C SER A 194 10.20 5.01 5.15
N VAL A 195 9.41 3.99 4.82
CA VAL A 195 9.53 2.63 5.34
C VAL A 195 10.15 1.73 4.27
N GLU A 196 11.23 1.04 4.63
CA GLU A 196 11.96 0.11 3.76
C GLU A 196 11.99 -1.29 4.36
N PHE A 197 11.51 -2.28 3.60
CA PHE A 197 11.68 -3.71 3.89
C PHE A 197 11.29 -4.59 2.68
N ASP A 198 11.60 -5.87 2.75
CA ASP A 198 11.09 -6.92 1.86
C ASP A 198 10.06 -7.83 2.54
N VAL A 199 9.08 -8.33 1.79
CA VAL A 199 8.12 -9.30 2.31
C VAL A 199 8.83 -10.62 2.63
N LYS A 200 8.34 -11.36 3.64
CA LYS A 200 8.84 -12.69 4.03
C LYS A 200 9.09 -13.56 2.80
N HIS A 201 10.31 -14.09 2.71
CA HIS A 201 10.72 -14.98 1.62
C HIS A 201 9.90 -16.27 1.65
N GLY A 202 9.62 -16.82 0.46
CA GLY A 202 8.75 -17.97 0.27
C GLY A 202 7.45 -17.63 -0.46
N PRO A 203 6.42 -18.49 -0.35
CA PRO A 203 5.20 -18.38 -1.15
C PRO A 203 4.49 -17.04 -0.95
N VAL A 204 4.07 -16.43 -2.05
CA VAL A 204 3.30 -15.18 -2.07
C VAL A 204 2.19 -15.21 -3.11
N THR A 205 1.22 -14.32 -2.93
CA THR A 205 0.15 -14.07 -3.90
C THR A 205 0.08 -12.58 -4.17
N THR A 206 0.24 -12.21 -5.44
CA THR A 206 -0.17 -10.90 -5.94
C THR A 206 -1.68 -10.93 -6.09
N PHE A 207 -2.38 -10.00 -5.45
CA PHE A 207 -3.84 -9.90 -5.47
C PHE A 207 -4.28 -8.46 -5.73
N GLY A 208 -5.22 -8.28 -6.64
CA GLY A 208 -5.79 -6.97 -6.94
C GLY A 208 -7.25 -7.05 -7.36
N ILE A 209 -7.87 -5.87 -7.46
CA ILE A 209 -9.25 -5.71 -7.91
C ILE A 209 -9.22 -4.98 -9.25
N GLY A 210 -9.51 -5.71 -10.33
CA GLY A 210 -9.70 -5.12 -11.66
C GLY A 210 -11.11 -4.53 -11.81
N GLN A 211 -11.32 -3.82 -12.91
CA GLN A 211 -12.62 -3.27 -13.26
C GLN A 211 -12.90 -3.50 -14.75
N GLU A 212 -14.05 -4.10 -15.04
CA GLU A 212 -14.55 -4.32 -16.39
C GLU A 212 -15.10 -3.04 -17.02
N ALA A 213 -15.26 -3.06 -18.34
CA ALA A 213 -15.81 -1.93 -19.09
C ALA A 213 -17.23 -1.53 -18.67
N ASP A 214 -18.00 -2.44 -18.07
CA ASP A 214 -19.33 -2.19 -17.52
C ASP A 214 -19.32 -1.74 -16.04
N GLY A 215 -18.14 -1.61 -15.44
CA GLY A 215 -17.93 -1.22 -14.05
C GLY A 215 -17.89 -2.38 -13.05
N ASN A 216 -18.13 -3.63 -13.47
CA ASN A 216 -18.04 -4.76 -12.57
C ASN A 216 -16.60 -4.99 -12.10
N PHE A 217 -16.43 -5.22 -10.81
CA PHE A 217 -15.16 -5.60 -10.22
C PHE A 217 -14.85 -7.06 -10.48
N VAL A 218 -13.56 -7.36 -10.56
CA VAL A 218 -13.03 -8.72 -10.73
C VAL A 218 -11.86 -8.89 -9.78
N PHE A 219 -11.83 -10.00 -9.04
CA PHE A 219 -10.64 -10.38 -8.27
C PHE A 219 -9.63 -11.03 -9.20
N ILE A 220 -8.38 -10.59 -9.11
CA ILE A 220 -7.30 -11.06 -9.96
C ILE A 220 -6.14 -11.48 -9.07
N ALA A 221 -5.64 -12.70 -9.25
CA ALA A 221 -4.54 -13.24 -8.47
C ALA A 221 -3.43 -13.85 -9.34
N SER A 222 -2.20 -13.84 -8.84
CA SER A 222 -1.08 -14.61 -9.38
C SER A 222 -0.19 -15.08 -8.23
N GLU A 223 0.19 -16.35 -8.23
CA GLU A 223 0.99 -16.97 -7.17
C GLU A 223 2.46 -17.07 -7.59
N GLY A 224 3.36 -16.81 -6.65
CA GLY A 224 4.80 -16.86 -6.88
C GLY A 224 5.57 -17.14 -5.59
N GLU A 225 6.87 -16.86 -5.62
CA GLU A 225 7.77 -17.00 -4.48
C GLU A 225 8.68 -15.77 -4.36
N VAL A 226 8.75 -15.17 -3.18
CA VAL A 226 9.75 -14.12 -2.89
C VAL A 226 11.11 -14.78 -2.68
N LEU A 227 12.08 -14.41 -3.51
CA LEU A 227 13.44 -14.93 -3.51
C LEU A 227 14.43 -13.98 -2.82
N PRO A 228 15.45 -14.51 -2.13
CA PRO A 228 16.51 -13.68 -1.55
C PRO A 228 17.38 -13.04 -2.63
N GLY A 229 17.90 -11.85 -2.34
CA GLY A 229 18.92 -11.18 -3.15
C GLY A 229 19.12 -9.72 -2.76
N PRO A 230 19.99 -8.99 -3.46
CA PRO A 230 20.19 -7.56 -3.21
C PRO A 230 18.91 -6.78 -3.55
N LEU A 231 18.62 -5.75 -2.76
CA LEU A 231 17.48 -4.85 -2.94
C LEU A 231 17.99 -3.42 -3.14
N LEU A 232 17.17 -2.58 -3.76
CA LEU A 232 17.44 -1.15 -3.85
C LEU A 232 17.21 -0.50 -2.48
N GLU A 233 18.22 0.21 -1.97
CA GLU A 233 18.15 0.96 -0.70
C GLU A 233 17.54 2.35 -0.92
N ILE A 234 16.30 2.38 -1.41
CA ILE A 234 15.60 3.61 -1.83
C ILE A 234 14.52 4.07 -0.85
N GLY A 235 14.42 3.48 0.33
CA GLY A 235 13.40 3.86 1.30
C GLY A 235 12.01 3.33 0.98
N ASN A 236 11.89 2.30 0.14
CA ASN A 236 10.62 1.70 -0.28
C ASN A 236 10.53 0.25 0.18
N THR A 237 9.31 -0.30 0.16
CA THR A 237 9.20 -1.77 0.12
C THR A 237 9.78 -2.28 -1.20
N THR A 238 10.47 -3.41 -1.20
CA THR A 238 10.90 -4.08 -2.44
C THR A 238 10.97 -5.57 -2.21
N SER A 239 10.23 -6.33 -3.00
CA SER A 239 10.25 -7.79 -3.01
C SER A 239 10.61 -8.30 -4.40
N ARG A 240 11.46 -9.34 -4.46
CA ARG A 240 11.89 -9.99 -5.70
C ARG A 240 11.06 -11.26 -5.89
N VAL A 241 10.06 -11.21 -6.75
CA VAL A 241 9.09 -12.32 -6.91
C VAL A 241 9.40 -13.10 -8.18
N ASP A 242 9.62 -14.39 -8.03
CA ASP A 242 9.61 -15.36 -9.13
C ASP A 242 8.22 -15.97 -9.25
N PHE A 243 7.58 -15.79 -10.39
CA PHE A 243 6.27 -16.37 -10.68
C PHE A 243 6.36 -17.71 -11.42
N GLY A 244 7.57 -18.16 -11.77
CA GLY A 244 7.84 -19.39 -12.51
C GLY A 244 7.90 -19.22 -14.03
N PHE A 245 7.78 -18.00 -14.54
CA PHE A 245 7.80 -17.67 -15.98
C PHE A 245 8.71 -16.47 -16.26
N ASP A 246 8.92 -16.15 -17.55
CA ASP A 246 9.72 -14.97 -17.89
C ASP A 246 9.10 -13.70 -17.28
N PRO A 247 9.89 -12.82 -16.63
CA PRO A 247 9.34 -11.62 -16.01
C PRO A 247 8.56 -10.72 -16.97
N GLY A 248 8.96 -10.65 -18.25
CA GLY A 248 8.26 -9.88 -19.27
C GLY A 248 6.93 -10.54 -19.65
N GLU A 249 6.93 -11.86 -19.84
CA GLU A 249 5.69 -12.62 -20.08
C GLU A 249 4.71 -12.51 -18.90
N TRP A 250 5.22 -12.47 -17.66
CA TRP A 250 4.38 -12.22 -16.48
C TRP A 250 3.75 -10.84 -16.52
N THR A 251 4.57 -9.81 -16.80
CA THR A 251 4.07 -8.44 -16.88
C THR A 251 3.00 -8.31 -17.95
N ASP A 252 3.20 -8.87 -19.14
CA ASP A 252 2.21 -8.83 -20.21
C ASP A 252 0.91 -9.54 -19.80
N ALA A 253 1.00 -10.75 -19.23
CA ALA A 253 -0.17 -11.50 -18.78
C ALA A 253 -0.92 -10.77 -17.65
N TRP A 254 -0.21 -10.30 -16.62
CA TRP A 254 -0.77 -9.54 -15.50
C TRP A 254 -1.44 -8.25 -15.97
N SER A 255 -0.77 -7.44 -16.79
CA SER A 255 -1.34 -6.20 -17.32
C SER A 255 -2.53 -6.44 -18.25
N SER A 256 -2.61 -7.58 -18.94
CA SER A 256 -3.75 -7.91 -19.82
C SER A 256 -5.05 -8.22 -19.06
N THR A 257 -4.98 -8.45 -17.74
CA THR A 257 -6.15 -8.79 -16.90
C THR A 257 -7.15 -7.65 -16.71
N GLY A 258 -6.74 -6.40 -17.02
CA GLY A 258 -7.49 -5.18 -16.69
C GLY A 258 -7.22 -4.63 -15.27
N ILE A 259 -6.19 -5.13 -14.60
CA ILE A 259 -5.70 -4.56 -13.34
C ILE A 259 -5.07 -3.18 -13.53
N GLY A 260 -5.17 -2.31 -12.52
CA GLY A 260 -4.35 -1.09 -12.47
C GLY A 260 -2.88 -1.41 -12.17
N HIS A 261 -2.02 -0.38 -12.15
CA HIS A 261 -0.61 -0.58 -11.80
C HIS A 261 -0.36 -0.92 -10.31
N HIS A 262 -1.37 -0.75 -9.47
CA HIS A 262 -1.33 -1.10 -8.05
C HIS A 262 -2.06 -2.39 -7.71
N TRP A 263 -1.51 -3.09 -6.73
CA TRP A 263 -2.11 -4.26 -6.11
C TRP A 263 -1.54 -4.49 -4.71
N THR A 264 -1.99 -5.56 -4.07
CA THR A 264 -1.43 -6.01 -2.79
C THR A 264 -0.59 -7.26 -2.97
N LEU A 265 0.53 -7.34 -2.25
CA LEU A 265 1.35 -8.55 -2.13
C LEU A 265 1.07 -9.21 -0.78
N CYS A 266 0.60 -10.46 -0.84
CA CYS A 266 0.13 -11.24 0.29
C CYS A 266 1.06 -12.42 0.57
N THR A 267 1.16 -12.85 1.82
CA THR A 267 1.94 -14.05 2.17
C THR A 267 1.16 -15.35 1.98
N GLY A 268 1.84 -16.36 1.48
CA GLY A 268 1.27 -17.66 1.12
C GLY A 268 0.70 -17.70 -0.31
N HIS A 269 0.41 -18.91 -0.76
CA HIS A 269 -0.42 -19.18 -1.94
C HIS A 269 -1.90 -19.13 -1.53
N ARG A 270 -2.59 -18.06 -1.95
CA ARG A 270 -3.92 -17.64 -1.48
C ARG A 270 -4.95 -17.59 -2.60
N ALA A 271 -4.63 -18.00 -3.82
CA ALA A 271 -5.59 -17.95 -4.93
C ALA A 271 -6.87 -18.74 -4.62
N LYS A 272 -6.76 -19.89 -3.93
CA LYS A 272 -7.93 -20.68 -3.51
C LYS A 272 -8.79 -19.96 -2.48
N ASP A 273 -8.16 -19.33 -1.49
CA ASP A 273 -8.85 -18.60 -0.41
C ASP A 273 -9.55 -17.36 -1.01
N LEU A 274 -8.86 -16.63 -1.88
CA LEU A 274 -9.39 -15.47 -2.61
C LEU A 274 -10.52 -15.85 -3.57
N LYS A 275 -10.42 -16.99 -4.26
CA LYS A 275 -11.51 -17.50 -5.09
C LYS A 275 -12.75 -17.80 -4.23
N ALA A 276 -12.57 -18.44 -3.07
CA ALA A 276 -13.69 -18.73 -2.18
C ALA A 276 -14.36 -17.43 -1.67
N ALA A 277 -13.56 -16.40 -1.35
CA ALA A 277 -14.09 -15.08 -1.01
C ALA A 277 -14.85 -14.44 -2.18
N ALA A 278 -14.29 -14.49 -3.40
CA ALA A 278 -14.93 -13.97 -4.60
C ALA A 278 -16.28 -14.66 -4.87
N ASP A 279 -16.33 -15.99 -4.77
CA ASP A 279 -17.57 -16.78 -4.93
C ASP A 279 -18.63 -16.39 -3.90
N LEU A 280 -18.25 -16.11 -2.64
CA LEU A 280 -19.16 -15.66 -1.59
C LEU A 280 -19.69 -14.25 -1.82
N LEU A 281 -18.86 -13.36 -2.37
CA LEU A 281 -19.21 -11.98 -2.69
C LEU A 281 -19.96 -11.86 -4.03
N GLY A 282 -20.01 -12.92 -4.83
CA GLY A 282 -20.59 -12.88 -6.18
C GLY A 282 -19.70 -12.13 -7.18
N ILE A 283 -18.39 -12.10 -6.95
CA ILE A 283 -17.41 -11.37 -7.74
C ILE A 283 -16.67 -12.36 -8.66
N PRO A 284 -16.52 -12.05 -9.96
CA PRO A 284 -15.67 -12.83 -10.86
C PRO A 284 -14.23 -12.97 -10.34
N PHE A 285 -13.60 -14.10 -10.61
CA PHE A 285 -12.22 -14.37 -10.22
C PHE A 285 -11.39 -14.82 -11.42
N ARG A 286 -10.21 -14.22 -11.59
CA ARG A 286 -9.20 -14.58 -12.60
C ARG A 286 -7.89 -14.95 -11.93
N THR A 287 -7.14 -15.86 -12.54
CA THR A 287 -5.79 -16.19 -12.08
C THR A 287 -4.83 -16.18 -13.24
N VAL A 288 -3.70 -15.51 -13.05
CA VAL A 288 -2.58 -15.57 -14.00
C VAL A 288 -1.66 -16.72 -13.57
N THR A 289 -1.72 -17.83 -14.31
CA THR A 289 -0.90 -19.04 -14.10
C THR A 289 0.22 -19.22 -15.12
N GLY A 290 0.28 -18.36 -16.13
CA GLY A 290 1.32 -18.34 -17.16
C GLY A 290 0.98 -17.40 -18.32
N PRO A 291 1.85 -17.31 -19.34
CA PRO A 291 1.52 -16.60 -20.57
C PRO A 291 0.29 -17.22 -21.25
N ASP A 292 -0.62 -16.37 -21.71
CA ASP A 292 -1.87 -16.71 -22.41
C ASP A 292 -2.96 -17.46 -21.59
N GLU A 293 -2.79 -17.63 -20.27
CA GLU A 293 -3.82 -18.20 -19.37
C GLU A 293 -4.45 -17.09 -18.50
N LEU A 294 -5.71 -16.73 -18.79
CA LEU A 294 -6.57 -15.85 -17.98
C LEU A 294 -7.82 -16.56 -17.48
#